data_AF-A0A654C9I6-F1
#
_entry.id   AF-A0A654C9I6-F1
#
_cell.length_a   1.000
_cell.length_b   1.000
_cell.length_c   1.000
_cell.angle_alpha   90.00
_cell.angle_beta   90.00
_cell.angle_gamma   90.00
#
_symmetry.space_group_name_H-M   'P 1'
#
loop_
_entity.id
_entity.type
_entity.pdbx_description
1 polymer ?
#
loop_
_entity_poly.entity_id
_entity_poly.type
_entity_poly.pdbx_seq_one_letter_code
_entity_poly.pdbx_strand_id
1 'polypeptide(L)'
;MSQGFSPDDADSRHDPDDRRDRANGASKHPFHDASPIDARWPAEAPSAAIARVVLELDEAITLKRRAAAAWLTAHGDAVPRLPVKPPRLELAVVIALAETYGAALNALPRFLPVLDFIADYGAVKLVQRVMYGARPTTDFDVTAYAAENARLAELLREARTAFEFLCATWPEAFMAQASDALEQLGLPRLRAPAPPSVNDGRGGHDQSGDECDEEGGDA
;
A
#
# COMPACT_ATOMS: atom_id res chain seq x y z
N MET A 1 51.79 -51.50 33.67
CA MET A 1 50.68 -50.98 34.49
C MET A 1 49.41 -51.19 33.68
N SER A 2 48.80 -52.37 33.82
CA SER A 2 47.52 -52.60 34.53
C SER A 2 46.33 -52.24 33.63
N GLN A 3 45.80 -53.21 32.85
CA GLN A 3 44.58 -54.01 33.12
C GLN A 3 43.28 -53.17 33.06
N GLY A 4 42.18 -53.53 32.38
CA GLY A 4 41.79 -54.73 31.64
C GLY A 4 40.26 -54.75 31.43
N PHE A 5 39.82 -55.54 30.44
CA PHE A 5 38.49 -56.19 30.25
C PHE A 5 37.23 -55.41 29.81
N SER A 6 36.78 -55.69 28.57
CA SER A 6 35.37 -55.96 28.16
C SER A 6 35.02 -57.45 28.47
N PRO A 7 33.83 -58.08 28.19
CA PRO A 7 32.61 -57.67 27.45
C PRO A 7 31.25 -58.23 28.03
N ASP A 8 30.21 -58.21 27.19
CA ASP A 8 29.05 -59.13 27.03
C ASP A 8 27.77 -59.09 27.90
N ASP A 9 26.69 -58.76 27.18
CA ASP A 9 25.47 -59.54 26.91
C ASP A 9 24.51 -60.04 28.02
N ALA A 10 23.25 -59.59 27.80
CA ALA A 10 22.00 -60.35 27.84
C ALA A 10 21.56 -61.03 29.15
N ASP A 11 20.45 -60.54 29.70
CA ASP A 11 19.27 -61.41 29.79
C ASP A 11 17.96 -60.62 29.67
N SER A 12 17.04 -61.24 28.95
CA SER A 12 15.70 -60.75 28.61
C SER A 12 14.66 -61.30 29.61
N ARG A 13 13.40 -60.88 29.41
CA ARG A 13 12.11 -61.39 29.95
C ARG A 13 11.58 -60.43 31.04
N HIS A 14 10.36 -59.88 30.98
CA HIS A 14 9.11 -60.41 30.45
C HIS A 14 8.12 -59.25 30.18
N ASP A 15 7.53 -59.25 28.98
CA ASP A 15 6.29 -58.57 28.55
C ASP A 15 5.07 -59.25 29.25
N PRO A 16 3.76 -58.89 29.11
CA PRO A 16 3.13 -57.91 28.20
C PRO A 16 1.87 -57.16 28.71
N ASP A 17 1.30 -56.37 27.80
CA ASP A 17 -0.14 -56.12 27.56
C ASP A 17 -0.93 -55.21 28.53
N ASP A 18 -1.30 -54.01 28.05
CA ASP A 18 -2.74 -53.79 27.81
C ASP A 18 -2.95 -52.78 26.67
N ARG A 19 -3.56 -53.29 25.60
CA ARG A 19 -4.08 -52.54 24.46
C ARG A 19 -5.43 -51.91 24.83
N ARG A 20 -5.65 -50.67 24.38
CA ARG A 20 -6.95 -50.17 23.90
C ARG A 20 -6.69 -48.87 23.14
N ASP A 21 -6.67 -48.96 21.81
CA ASP A 21 -7.77 -48.58 20.92
C ASP A 21 -7.81 -47.06 20.66
N ARG A 22 -7.26 -46.56 19.55
CA ARG A 22 -7.74 -46.63 18.16
C ARG A 22 -8.49 -45.35 17.77
N ALA A 23 -7.77 -44.56 16.97
CA ALA A 23 -8.22 -43.83 15.79
C ALA A 23 -9.01 -42.52 15.92
N ASN A 24 -8.70 -41.69 14.91
CA ASN A 24 -9.43 -40.54 14.37
C ASN A 24 -9.29 -39.18 15.05
N GLY A 25 -8.66 -38.26 14.32
CA GLY A 25 -8.82 -36.84 14.58
C GLY A 25 -7.80 -35.94 13.88
N ALA A 26 -7.76 -35.99 12.55
CA ALA A 26 -7.38 -34.91 11.64
C ALA A 26 -6.19 -34.00 11.99
N SER A 27 -5.17 -34.08 11.14
CA SER A 27 -4.19 -33.02 10.87
C SER A 27 -4.80 -31.63 11.01
N LYS A 28 -4.42 -30.90 12.06
CA LYS A 28 -4.67 -29.46 12.14
C LYS A 28 -3.80 -28.76 11.11
N HIS A 29 -4.37 -28.54 9.94
CA HIS A 29 -3.93 -27.57 8.96
C HIS A 29 -3.59 -26.23 9.63
N PRO A 30 -2.37 -25.70 9.49
CA PRO A 30 -2.12 -24.28 9.69
C PRO A 30 -2.46 -23.56 8.39
N PHE A 31 -3.75 -23.47 8.05
CA PHE A 31 -4.21 -22.51 7.06
C PHE A 31 -4.77 -21.31 7.84
N HIS A 32 -3.86 -20.45 8.29
CA HIS A 32 -4.19 -19.04 8.32
C HIS A 32 -4.34 -18.63 6.86
N ASP A 33 -5.59 -18.67 6.39
CA ASP A 33 -6.02 -18.08 5.13
C ASP A 33 -5.96 -16.54 5.28
N ALA A 34 -4.74 -16.02 5.31
CA ALA A 34 -4.50 -14.61 5.07
C ALA A 34 -4.65 -14.41 3.56
N SER A 35 -5.88 -14.14 3.13
CA SER A 35 -6.13 -13.63 1.78
C SER A 35 -5.17 -12.45 1.53
N PRO A 36 -4.36 -12.44 0.45
CA PRO A 36 -3.30 -11.44 0.24
C PRO A 36 -3.80 -10.00 0.03
N ILE A 37 -5.09 -9.76 0.17
CA ILE A 37 -5.78 -8.50 -0.10
C ILE A 37 -5.96 -7.68 1.19
N ASP A 38 -5.81 -8.31 2.37
CA ASP A 38 -5.83 -7.63 3.68
C ASP A 38 -4.46 -7.09 4.12
N ALA A 39 -3.45 -7.09 3.24
CA ALA A 39 -2.27 -6.21 3.36
C ALA A 39 -2.66 -4.76 3.02
N ARG A 40 -3.75 -4.32 3.62
CA ARG A 40 -4.31 -2.99 3.63
C ARG A 40 -3.30 -2.13 4.36
N TRP A 41 -2.77 -1.14 3.67
CA TRP A 41 -2.27 0.11 4.26
C TRP A 41 -2.76 0.29 5.70
N PRO A 42 -1.87 0.48 6.69
CA PRO A 42 -2.23 0.23 8.08
C PRO A 42 -3.51 0.97 8.43
N ALA A 43 -4.52 0.19 8.84
CA ALA A 43 -5.69 0.75 9.54
C ALA A 43 -5.27 1.39 10.88
N GLU A 44 -4.00 1.20 11.27
CA GLU A 44 -3.34 1.80 12.41
C GLU A 44 -2.86 3.22 12.07
N ALA A 45 -3.11 4.16 12.98
CA ALA A 45 -2.67 5.54 12.83
C ALA A 45 -1.13 5.58 12.67
N PRO A 46 -0.58 6.49 11.84
CA PRO A 46 0.86 6.65 11.73
C PRO A 46 1.48 6.81 13.12
N SER A 47 2.58 6.10 13.37
CA SER A 47 3.27 6.25 14.66
C SER A 47 3.65 7.71 14.87
N ALA A 48 3.75 8.14 16.13
CA ALA A 48 4.12 9.52 16.46
C ALA A 48 5.44 9.96 15.80
N ALA A 49 6.36 9.02 15.53
CA ALA A 49 7.59 9.28 14.80
C ALA A 49 7.32 9.59 13.31
N ILE A 50 6.48 8.80 12.63
CA ILE A 50 6.10 9.05 11.24
C ILE A 50 5.33 10.36 11.10
N ALA A 51 4.40 10.65 12.03
CA ALA A 51 3.65 11.89 12.02
C ALA A 51 4.57 13.13 12.08
N ARG A 52 5.63 13.08 12.90
CA ARG A 52 6.64 14.16 12.95
C ARG A 52 7.40 14.32 11.64
N VAL A 53 7.85 13.22 11.05
CA VAL A 53 8.53 13.25 9.75
C VAL A 53 7.63 13.86 8.68
N VAL A 54 6.35 13.45 8.62
CA VAL A 54 5.38 13.98 7.66
C VAL A 54 5.17 15.49 7.85
N LEU A 55 5.06 15.96 9.09
CA LEU A 55 4.94 17.39 9.38
C LEU A 55 6.17 18.18 8.95
N GLU A 56 7.38 17.69 9.25
CA GLU A 56 8.63 18.31 8.82
C GLU A 56 8.73 18.38 7.28
N LEU A 57 8.29 17.32 6.59
CA LEU A 57 8.27 17.28 5.12
C LEU A 57 7.24 18.24 4.53
N ASP A 58 6.02 18.29 5.08
CA ASP A 58 4.96 19.23 4.67
C ASP A 58 5.45 20.68 4.81
N GLU A 59 6.09 21.01 5.94
CA GLU A 59 6.68 22.32 6.19
C GLU A 59 7.81 22.64 5.22
N ALA A 60 8.73 21.71 4.97
CA ALA A 60 9.86 21.90 4.06
C ALA A 60 9.38 22.14 2.61
N ILE A 61 8.43 21.34 2.12
CA ILE A 61 7.82 21.50 0.79
C ILE A 61 7.08 22.84 0.70
N THR A 62 6.27 23.16 1.71
CA THR A 62 5.52 24.43 1.79
C THR A 62 6.45 25.64 1.78
N LEU A 63 7.55 25.58 2.53
CA LEU A 63 8.53 26.65 2.60
C LEU A 63 9.19 26.87 1.23
N LYS A 64 9.63 25.80 0.56
CA LYS A 64 10.23 25.89 -0.79
C LYS A 64 9.25 26.48 -1.80
N ARG A 65 8.00 26.01 -1.82
CA ARG A 65 6.97 26.53 -2.74
C ARG A 65 6.63 27.99 -2.46
N ARG A 66 6.59 28.41 -1.19
CA ARG A 66 6.40 29.81 -0.82
C ARG A 66 7.56 30.68 -1.30
N ALA A 67 8.80 30.22 -1.13
CA ALA A 67 9.98 30.93 -1.61
C ALA A 67 9.96 31.07 -3.15
N ALA A 68 9.61 30.00 -3.86
CA ALA A 68 9.44 30.03 -5.31
C ALA A 68 8.33 31.01 -5.74
N ALA A 69 7.16 30.99 -5.07
CA ALA A 69 6.07 31.92 -5.35
C ALA A 69 6.45 33.38 -5.10
N ALA A 70 7.20 33.67 -4.03
CA ALA A 70 7.70 35.00 -3.74
C ALA A 70 8.70 35.47 -4.80
N TRP A 71 9.59 34.58 -5.25
CA TRP A 71 10.54 34.87 -6.33
C TRP A 71 9.81 35.19 -7.63
N LEU A 72 8.84 34.36 -8.00
CA LEU A 72 7.98 34.53 -9.17
C LEU A 72 7.25 35.89 -9.17
N THR A 73 6.64 36.23 -8.02
CA THR A 73 5.98 37.52 -7.80
C THR A 73 6.95 38.70 -7.97
N ALA A 74 8.16 38.61 -7.42
CA ALA A 74 9.17 39.66 -7.52
C ALA A 74 9.69 39.87 -8.96
N HIS A 75 9.63 38.84 -9.81
CA HIS A 75 10.11 38.88 -11.19
C HIS A 75 8.98 39.08 -12.22
N GLY A 76 7.76 39.39 -11.78
CA GLY A 76 6.63 39.71 -12.66
C GLY A 76 5.93 38.48 -13.27
N ASP A 77 6.27 37.27 -12.84
CA ASP A 77 5.57 36.03 -13.19
C ASP A 77 4.70 35.59 -12.01
N ALA A 78 3.46 36.07 -11.93
CA ALA A 78 2.70 36.01 -10.67
C ALA A 78 2.01 34.67 -10.38
N VAL A 79 2.19 33.63 -11.20
CA VAL A 79 1.40 32.38 -11.07
C VAL A 79 2.28 31.20 -10.65
N PRO A 80 2.23 30.78 -9.37
CA PRO A 80 2.84 29.54 -8.93
C PRO A 80 2.28 28.35 -9.70
N ARG A 81 3.17 27.45 -10.15
CA ARG A 81 2.78 26.24 -10.89
C ARG A 81 2.06 25.21 -10.02
N LEU A 82 2.27 25.26 -8.72
CA LEU A 82 1.70 24.33 -7.74
C LEU A 82 1.11 25.09 -6.55
N PRO A 83 0.07 24.56 -5.89
CA PRO A 83 -0.41 25.09 -4.62
C PRO A 83 0.71 25.11 -3.57
N VAL A 84 0.78 26.21 -2.80
CA VAL A 84 1.81 26.40 -1.76
C VAL A 84 1.78 25.27 -0.73
N LYS A 85 0.58 24.89 -0.27
CA LYS A 85 0.40 23.74 0.62
C LYS A 85 0.16 22.47 -0.21
N PRO A 86 0.86 21.35 0.07
CA PRO A 86 0.59 20.06 -0.54
C PRO A 86 -0.90 19.67 -0.43
N PRO A 87 -1.57 19.36 -1.55
CA PRO A 87 -2.92 18.82 -1.52
C PRO A 87 -2.94 17.40 -0.93
N ARG A 88 -4.13 16.91 -0.57
CA ARG A 88 -4.34 15.59 0.06
C ARG A 88 -3.61 14.45 -0.66
N LEU A 89 -3.62 14.46 -1.99
CA LEU A 89 -2.99 13.41 -2.79
C LEU A 89 -1.45 13.44 -2.68
N GLU A 90 -0.84 14.63 -2.64
CA GLU A 90 0.60 14.73 -2.40
C GLU A 90 0.95 14.32 -0.98
N LEU A 91 0.11 14.65 0.00
CA LEU A 91 0.33 14.22 1.37
C LEU A 91 0.30 12.69 1.50
N ALA A 92 -0.54 11.98 0.75
CA ALA A 92 -0.52 10.51 0.72
C ALA A 92 0.82 9.95 0.22
N VAL A 93 1.43 10.59 -0.78
CA VAL A 93 2.78 10.23 -1.27
C VAL A 93 3.83 10.53 -0.20
N VAL A 94 3.74 11.69 0.47
CA VAL A 94 4.66 12.06 1.56
C VAL A 94 4.58 11.08 2.73
N ILE A 95 3.37 10.63 3.09
CA ILE A 95 3.18 9.60 4.12
C ILE A 95 3.81 8.28 3.67
N ALA A 96 3.58 7.82 2.44
CA ALA A 96 4.21 6.60 1.92
C ALA A 96 5.74 6.65 1.96
N LEU A 97 6.33 7.79 1.60
CA LEU A 97 7.76 8.02 1.72
C LEU A 97 8.22 7.97 3.17
N ALA A 98 7.52 8.66 4.07
CA ALA A 98 7.85 8.69 5.50
C ALA A 98 7.72 7.31 6.14
N GLU A 99 6.71 6.52 5.79
CA GLU A 99 6.56 5.15 6.27
C GLU A 99 7.69 4.23 5.77
N THR A 100 8.16 4.45 4.54
CA THR A 100 9.25 3.66 3.95
C THR A 100 10.61 4.02 4.56
N TYR A 101 10.92 5.31 4.66
CA TYR A 101 12.27 5.80 4.94
C TYR A 101 12.43 6.47 6.30
N GLY A 102 11.32 6.80 6.97
CA GLY A 102 11.32 7.48 8.27
C GLY A 102 12.16 8.76 8.26
N ALA A 103 12.90 8.96 9.36
CA ALA A 103 13.76 10.12 9.55
C ALA A 103 14.91 10.22 8.53
N ALA A 104 15.21 9.14 7.79
CA ALA A 104 16.27 9.17 6.79
C ALA A 104 15.99 10.19 5.67
N LEU A 105 14.72 10.50 5.39
CA LEU A 105 14.33 11.53 4.40
C LEU A 105 14.89 12.91 4.72
N ASN A 106 14.98 13.26 6.00
CA ASN A 106 15.48 14.56 6.46
C ASN A 106 16.97 14.48 6.85
N ALA A 107 17.43 13.33 7.33
CA ALA A 107 18.80 13.16 7.80
C ALA A 107 19.83 12.92 6.69
N LEU A 108 19.44 12.28 5.57
CA LEU A 108 20.37 11.89 4.53
C LEU A 108 20.30 12.84 3.32
N PRO A 109 21.41 13.50 2.93
CA PRO A 109 21.44 14.43 1.80
C PRO A 109 21.00 13.82 0.46
N ARG A 110 21.09 12.50 0.31
CA ARG A 110 20.66 11.79 -0.90
C ARG A 110 19.18 11.97 -1.24
N PHE A 111 18.33 12.33 -0.26
CA PHE A 111 16.91 12.57 -0.47
C PHE A 111 16.56 14.03 -0.79
N LEU A 112 17.51 14.96 -0.69
CA LEU A 112 17.25 16.36 -1.08
C LEU A 112 16.69 16.50 -2.50
N PRO A 113 17.22 15.79 -3.53
CA PRO A 113 16.65 15.85 -4.87
C PRO A 113 15.18 15.40 -4.94
N VAL A 114 14.74 14.49 -4.05
CA VAL A 114 13.34 14.04 -3.98
C VAL A 114 12.45 15.16 -3.42
N LEU A 115 12.90 15.83 -2.36
CA LEU A 115 12.16 16.93 -1.76
C LEU A 115 12.08 18.15 -2.69
N ASP A 116 13.19 18.46 -3.36
CA ASP A 116 13.23 19.50 -4.40
C ASP A 116 12.28 19.14 -5.55
N PHE A 117 12.31 17.89 -6.00
CA PHE A 117 11.40 17.41 -7.04
C PHE A 117 9.93 17.60 -6.63
N ILE A 118 9.56 17.20 -5.41
CA ILE A 118 8.18 17.35 -4.94
C ILE A 118 7.79 18.83 -4.86
N ALA A 119 8.67 19.69 -4.37
CA ALA A 119 8.41 21.12 -4.29
C ALA A 119 8.18 21.74 -5.67
N ASP A 120 9.01 21.39 -6.66
CA ASP A 120 9.01 21.99 -7.99
C ASP A 120 7.97 21.40 -8.95
N TYR A 121 7.75 20.08 -8.88
CA TYR A 121 6.97 19.32 -9.86
C TYR A 121 5.78 18.56 -9.29
N GLY A 122 5.70 18.46 -7.97
CA GLY A 122 4.63 17.77 -7.26
C GLY A 122 4.89 16.28 -7.06
N ALA A 123 4.31 15.74 -5.98
CA ALA A 123 4.55 14.35 -5.56
C ALA A 123 3.89 13.32 -6.49
N VAL A 124 2.80 13.68 -7.16
CA VAL A 124 2.15 12.80 -8.16
C VAL A 124 3.09 12.55 -9.34
N LYS A 125 3.75 13.61 -9.81
CA LYS A 125 4.69 13.52 -10.94
C LYS A 125 5.94 12.71 -10.56
N LEU A 126 6.35 12.75 -9.29
CA LEU A 126 7.44 11.91 -8.78
C LEU A 126 7.08 10.43 -8.95
N VAL A 127 5.90 10.03 -8.45
CA VAL A 127 5.41 8.64 -8.56
C VAL A 127 5.31 8.23 -10.03
N GLN A 128 4.75 9.07 -10.89
CA GLN A 128 4.65 8.80 -12.33
C GLN A 128 6.02 8.58 -12.98
N ARG A 129 7.02 9.41 -12.67
CA ARG A 129 8.38 9.25 -13.21
C ARG A 129 9.06 7.97 -12.69
N VAL A 130 8.91 7.67 -11.41
CA VAL A 130 9.50 6.48 -10.76
C VAL A 130 8.87 5.18 -11.27
N MET A 131 7.54 5.14 -11.36
CA MET A 131 6.80 3.93 -11.70
C MET A 131 6.81 3.64 -13.20
N TYR A 132 6.63 4.67 -14.02
CA TYR A 132 6.33 4.52 -15.45
C TYR A 132 7.35 5.18 -16.37
N GLY A 133 8.38 5.85 -15.82
CA GLY A 133 9.36 6.56 -16.63
C GLY A 133 8.72 7.66 -17.48
N ALA A 134 7.74 8.39 -16.91
CA ALA A 134 6.94 9.40 -17.61
C ALA A 134 7.78 10.24 -18.58
N ARG A 135 7.31 10.41 -19.82
CA ARG A 135 8.07 11.11 -20.86
C ARG A 135 8.04 12.64 -20.66
N PRO A 136 9.08 13.36 -21.13
CA PRO A 136 9.04 14.81 -21.22
C PRO A 136 7.82 15.27 -22.02
N THR A 137 7.17 16.35 -21.58
CA THR A 137 6.06 17.00 -22.31
C THR A 137 6.56 18.03 -23.33
N THR A 138 7.88 18.19 -23.46
CA THR A 138 8.56 19.16 -24.32
C THR A 138 9.76 18.51 -24.98
N ASP A 139 10.25 19.06 -26.09
CA ASP A 139 11.48 18.64 -26.76
C ASP A 139 12.69 18.90 -25.85
N PHE A 140 13.01 17.92 -25.01
CA PHE A 140 14.17 17.92 -24.11
C PHE A 140 15.08 16.74 -24.48
N ASP A 141 16.34 16.77 -24.02
CA ASP A 141 17.22 15.62 -24.13
C ASP A 141 16.61 14.41 -23.40
N VAL A 142 16.00 13.53 -24.20
CA VAL A 142 15.28 12.33 -23.75
C VAL A 142 16.23 11.39 -22.99
N THR A 143 17.52 11.40 -23.31
CA THR A 143 18.52 10.53 -22.70
C THR A 143 18.84 10.98 -21.28
N ALA A 144 19.09 12.28 -21.09
CA ALA A 144 19.34 12.85 -19.78
C ALA A 144 18.13 12.68 -18.85
N TYR A 145 16.92 12.88 -19.39
CA TYR A 145 15.66 12.72 -18.66
C TYR A 145 15.43 11.27 -18.22
N ALA A 146 15.72 10.30 -19.08
CA ALA A 146 15.64 8.88 -18.75
C ALA A 146 16.65 8.46 -17.67
N ALA A 147 17.88 8.99 -17.73
CA ALA A 147 18.89 8.75 -16.70
C ALA A 147 18.49 9.35 -15.34
N GLU A 148 17.84 10.51 -15.33
CA GLU A 148 17.25 11.08 -14.11
C GLU A 148 16.13 10.18 -13.55
N ASN A 149 15.21 9.70 -14.40
CA ASN A 149 14.17 8.76 -13.98
C ASN A 149 14.76 7.50 -13.34
N ALA A 150 15.80 6.92 -13.96
CA ALA A 150 16.47 5.74 -13.44
C ALA A 150 17.10 6.01 -12.06
N ARG A 151 17.73 7.17 -11.86
CA ARG A 151 18.29 7.56 -10.55
C ARG A 151 17.22 7.74 -9.49
N LEU A 152 16.08 8.36 -9.82
CA LEU A 152 14.95 8.50 -8.90
C LEU A 152 14.34 7.13 -8.56
N ALA A 153 14.16 6.26 -9.54
CA ALA A 153 13.63 4.91 -9.33
C ALA A 153 14.58 4.04 -8.49
N GLU A 154 15.88 4.19 -8.67
CA GLU A 154 16.89 3.53 -7.84
C GLU A 154 16.85 4.02 -6.39
N LEU A 155 16.83 5.34 -6.20
CA LEU A 155 16.79 5.97 -4.88
C LEU A 155 15.49 5.62 -4.12
N LEU A 156 14.37 5.54 -4.85
CA LEU A 156 13.04 5.28 -4.30
C LEU A 156 12.59 3.81 -4.44
N ARG A 157 13.54 2.88 -4.60
CA ARG A 157 13.26 1.46 -4.81
C ARG A 157 12.39 0.86 -3.70
N GLU A 158 12.72 1.16 -2.44
CA GLU A 158 12.00 0.61 -1.27
C GLU A 158 10.55 1.13 -1.18
N ALA A 159 10.27 2.33 -1.70
CA ALA A 159 8.91 2.90 -1.72
C ALA A 159 8.04 2.38 -2.87
N ARG A 160 8.60 1.54 -3.76
CA ARG A 160 7.90 1.07 -4.97
C ARG A 160 6.58 0.35 -4.63
N THR A 161 6.59 -0.54 -3.64
CA THR A 161 5.38 -1.25 -3.21
C THR A 161 4.30 -0.27 -2.73
N ALA A 162 4.68 0.73 -1.93
CA ALA A 162 3.73 1.75 -1.46
C ALA A 162 3.15 2.57 -2.63
N PHE A 163 3.98 2.88 -3.63
CA PHE A 163 3.50 3.56 -4.85
C PHE A 163 2.54 2.70 -5.68
N GLU A 164 2.73 1.39 -5.75
CA GLU A 164 1.78 0.48 -6.40
C GLU A 164 0.40 0.55 -5.72
N PHE A 165 0.35 0.56 -4.39
CA PHE A 165 -0.90 0.76 -3.65
C PHE A 165 -1.55 2.12 -3.93
N LEU A 166 -0.78 3.20 -3.97
CA LEU A 166 -1.30 4.53 -4.31
C LEU A 166 -1.90 4.55 -5.74
N CYS A 167 -1.19 3.94 -6.69
CA CYS A 167 -1.65 3.82 -8.07
C CYS A 167 -2.92 2.96 -8.21
N ALA A 168 -3.07 1.90 -7.42
CA ALA A 168 -4.28 1.09 -7.39
C ALA A 168 -5.46 1.82 -6.71
N THR A 169 -5.17 2.67 -5.71
CA THR A 169 -6.18 3.40 -4.94
C THR A 169 -6.72 4.60 -5.72
N TRP A 170 -5.85 5.34 -6.43
CA TRP A 170 -6.20 6.54 -7.20
C TRP A 170 -5.62 6.50 -8.62
N PRO A 171 -6.04 5.53 -9.45
CA PRO A 171 -5.49 5.36 -10.79
C PRO A 171 -5.76 6.56 -11.69
N GLU A 172 -6.88 7.26 -11.52
CA GLU A 172 -7.19 8.48 -12.27
C GLU A 172 -6.14 9.59 -12.08
N ALA A 173 -5.47 9.65 -10.93
CA ALA A 173 -4.51 10.68 -10.63
C ALA A 173 -3.07 10.25 -10.99
N PHE A 174 -2.70 9.01 -10.66
CA PHE A 174 -1.34 8.51 -10.92
C PHE A 174 -1.16 7.95 -12.33
N MET A 175 -2.21 7.54 -13.01
CA MET A 175 -2.18 7.05 -14.40
C MET A 175 -2.96 7.98 -15.34
N ALA A 176 -2.86 9.29 -15.12
CA ALA A 176 -3.55 10.29 -15.93
C ALA A 176 -3.25 10.15 -17.43
N GLN A 177 -1.98 9.95 -17.81
CA GLN A 177 -1.59 9.73 -19.21
C GLN A 177 -2.26 8.50 -19.84
N ALA A 178 -2.40 7.41 -19.07
CA ALA A 178 -3.11 6.22 -19.55
C ALA A 178 -4.62 6.49 -19.67
N SER A 179 -5.19 7.24 -18.73
CA SER A 179 -6.60 7.64 -18.76
C SER A 179 -6.90 8.51 -19.98
N ASP A 180 -6.02 9.47 -20.31
CA ASP A 180 -6.15 10.32 -21.50
C ASP A 180 -6.04 9.49 -22.79
N ALA A 181 -5.14 8.52 -22.84
CA ALA A 181 -5.01 7.61 -23.99
C ALA A 181 -6.26 6.73 -24.17
N LEU A 182 -6.85 6.23 -23.08
CA LEU A 182 -8.11 5.47 -23.13
C LEU A 182 -9.25 6.33 -23.67
N GLU A 183 -9.36 7.57 -23.20
CA GLU A 183 -10.39 8.50 -23.69
C GLU A 183 -10.22 8.82 -25.18
N GLN A 184 -8.99 9.01 -25.66
CA GLN A 184 -8.72 9.20 -27.09
C GLN A 184 -9.14 7.99 -27.94
N LEU A 185 -9.15 6.80 -27.35
CA LEU A 185 -9.64 5.56 -27.98
C LEU A 185 -11.15 5.35 -27.79
N GLY A 186 -11.87 6.28 -27.14
CA GLY A 186 -13.30 6.15 -26.83
C GLY A 186 -13.60 5.17 -25.69
N LEU A 187 -12.59 4.77 -24.91
CA LEU A 187 -12.73 3.86 -23.78
C LEU A 187 -12.94 4.62 -22.46
N PRO A 188 -13.56 3.99 -21.44
CA PRO A 188 -13.68 4.58 -20.12
C PRO A 188 -12.31 4.88 -19.51
N ARG A 189 -12.17 6.06 -18.90
CA ARG A 189 -10.98 6.42 -18.11
C ARG A 189 -10.85 5.49 -16.90
N LEU A 190 -9.62 5.33 -16.42
CA LEU A 190 -9.36 4.60 -15.19
C LEU A 190 -10.06 5.31 -14.02
N ARG A 191 -10.63 4.52 -13.12
CA ARG A 191 -11.23 4.99 -11.86
C ARG A 191 -10.86 4.04 -10.73
N ALA A 192 -10.76 4.59 -9.54
CA ALA A 192 -10.65 3.82 -8.31
C ALA A 192 -11.66 2.67 -8.27
N PRO A 193 -11.25 1.46 -7.83
CA PRO A 193 -12.17 0.33 -7.67
C PRO A 193 -13.36 0.71 -6.80
N ALA A 194 -14.56 0.30 -7.20
CA ALA A 194 -15.75 0.47 -6.35
C ALA A 194 -15.56 -0.35 -5.06
N PRO A 195 -15.95 0.18 -3.89
CA PRO A 195 -15.89 -0.59 -2.66
C PRO A 195 -16.75 -1.87 -2.81
N PRO A 196 -16.34 -3.00 -2.21
CA PRO A 196 -17.14 -4.21 -2.25
C PRO A 196 -18.53 -3.90 -1.69
N SER A 197 -19.56 -4.24 -2.46
CA SER A 197 -20.94 -4.08 -2.03
C SER A 197 -21.19 -5.02 -0.85
N VAL A 198 -21.33 -4.45 0.35
CA VAL A 198 -21.81 -5.16 1.55
C VAL A 198 -23.29 -5.47 1.41
N ASN A 199 -23.63 -6.38 0.49
CA ASN A 199 -24.92 -7.06 0.50
C ASN A 199 -24.70 -8.43 1.15
N ASP A 200 -24.55 -8.42 2.47
CA ASP A 200 -24.73 -9.61 3.28
C ASP A 200 -26.19 -10.05 3.13
N GLY A 201 -26.37 -11.26 2.60
CA GLY A 201 -27.65 -11.93 2.55
C GLY A 201 -28.23 -12.09 3.96
N ARG A 202 -29.14 -11.19 4.33
CA ARG A 202 -30.01 -11.34 5.49
C ARG A 202 -31.46 -11.19 5.06
N GLY A 203 -31.94 -12.19 4.33
CA GLY A 203 -33.31 -12.30 3.86
C GLY A 203 -33.78 -13.76 3.86
N GLY A 204 -33.46 -14.49 4.94
CA GLY A 204 -33.94 -15.84 5.17
C GLY A 204 -34.54 -15.93 6.58
N HIS A 205 -35.84 -15.68 6.69
CA HIS A 205 -36.65 -16.18 7.78
C HIS A 205 -38.10 -16.33 7.31
N ASP A 206 -38.44 -17.59 7.04
CA ASP A 206 -39.71 -18.27 7.26
C ASP A 206 -40.98 -17.42 7.36
N GLN A 207 -41.79 -17.49 6.31
CA GLN A 207 -43.23 -17.46 6.44
C GLN A 207 -43.75 -18.85 6.12
N SER A 208 -43.59 -19.77 7.07
CA SER A 208 -44.39 -20.99 7.14
C SER A 208 -45.75 -20.62 7.69
N GLY A 209 -46.80 -21.00 6.95
CA GLY A 209 -48.18 -20.71 7.25
C GLY A 209 -48.66 -21.32 8.57
N ASP A 210 -49.69 -20.69 9.11
CA ASP A 210 -50.64 -21.36 9.99
C ASP A 210 -52.02 -20.84 9.58
N GLU A 211 -52.72 -21.67 8.80
CA GLU A 211 -54.14 -21.57 8.53
C GLU A 211 -54.86 -21.99 9.81
N CYS A 212 -55.49 -21.04 10.50
CA CYS A 212 -56.47 -21.37 11.53
C CYS A 212 -57.87 -21.28 10.92
N ASP A 213 -58.36 -22.43 10.50
CA ASP A 213 -59.80 -22.69 10.36
C ASP A 213 -60.43 -22.67 11.76
N GLU A 214 -61.37 -21.76 12.01
CA GLU A 214 -62.45 -22.02 12.96
C GLU A 214 -63.81 -21.67 12.35
N GLU A 215 -64.52 -22.75 12.11
CA GLU A 215 -65.89 -22.94 11.68
C GLU A 215 -66.88 -22.34 12.70
N GLY A 216 -67.77 -21.46 12.25
CA GLY A 216 -68.88 -20.91 13.05
C GLY A 216 -70.17 -20.94 12.25
N GLY A 217 -70.97 -21.98 12.49
CA GLY A 217 -72.19 -22.31 11.78
C GLY A 217 -73.41 -21.41 12.04
N ASP A 218 -74.36 -21.63 11.14
CA ASP A 218 -75.66 -21.01 10.86
C ASP A 218 -76.68 -20.98 12.04
N ALA A 219 -77.46 -19.89 12.13
CA ALA A 219 -78.91 -19.85 12.40
C ALA A 219 -79.45 -18.40 12.38
#